data_AF-A0A1M3NII5-F1
#
_entry.id   AF-A0A1M3NII5-F1
#
_cell.length_a   1.000
_cell.length_b   1.000
_cell.length_c   1.000
_cell.angle_alpha   90.00
_cell.angle_beta   90.00
_cell.angle_gamma   90.00
#
_symmetry.space_group_name_H-M   'P 1'
#
loop_
_entity.id
_entity.type
_entity.pdbx_description
1 polymer ?
#
loop_
_entity_poly.entity_id
_entity_poly.type
_entity_poly.pdbx_seq_one_letter_code
_entity_poly.pdbx_strand_id
1 'polypeptide(L)'
;MNAIKLLKAQHRKTKAALEKGAHGKLAPAESKKAATELVAHMVIEEHVFYPRVRELVEELVGESLEEHAVARFELARCLTARTDDQTKARFTVLKELIEHHIDEEEKEMFPKVEAEISNEELTRLGERMRKMFDDAVERGLDALVTRATHDLRRPNGSKRASKNGSNGAGENGSRGARENGKTGSKNANRTTKAHALRRAA
;
A
#
# COMPACT_ATOMS: atom_id res chain seq x y z
N MET A 1 -19.82 10.63 -14.18
CA MET A 1 -19.46 9.20 -13.96
C MET A 1 -19.63 8.94 -12.47
N ASN A 2 -20.47 7.99 -12.03
CA ASN A 2 -20.62 7.69 -10.60
C ASN A 2 -19.63 6.59 -10.15
N ALA A 3 -19.50 6.38 -8.83
CA ALA A 3 -18.58 5.42 -8.23
C ALA A 3 -18.72 3.99 -8.81
N ILE A 4 -19.93 3.45 -8.87
CA ILE A 4 -20.16 2.09 -9.36
C ILE A 4 -19.84 1.95 -10.85
N LYS A 5 -20.23 2.92 -11.69
CA LYS A 5 -19.86 2.91 -13.11
C LYS A 5 -18.35 3.02 -13.32
N LEU A 6 -17.67 3.76 -12.45
CA LEU A 6 -16.21 3.85 -12.41
C LEU A 6 -15.59 2.48 -12.09
N LEU A 7 -16.01 1.82 -11.01
CA LEU A 7 -15.49 0.51 -10.59
C LEU A 7 -15.73 -0.56 -11.66
N LYS A 8 -16.97 -0.69 -12.17
CA LYS A 8 -17.29 -1.60 -13.28
C LYS A 8 -16.43 -1.36 -14.52
N ALA A 9 -16.06 -0.11 -14.81
CA ALA A 9 -15.16 0.19 -15.92
C ALA A 9 -13.71 -0.25 -15.66
N GLN A 10 -13.25 -0.19 -14.41
CA GLN A 10 -11.96 -0.73 -13.98
C GLN A 10 -11.99 -2.27 -14.01
N HIS A 11 -13.05 -2.91 -13.50
CA HIS A 11 -13.27 -4.36 -13.55
C HIS A 11 -13.09 -4.92 -14.96
N ARG A 12 -13.77 -4.33 -15.95
CA ARG A 12 -13.66 -4.76 -17.36
C ARG A 12 -12.21 -4.69 -17.88
N LYS A 13 -11.47 -3.65 -17.52
CA LYS A 13 -10.06 -3.49 -17.92
C LYS A 13 -9.18 -4.52 -17.22
N THR A 14 -9.38 -4.72 -15.92
CA THR A 14 -8.66 -5.70 -15.10
C THR A 14 -8.88 -7.11 -15.63
N LYS A 15 -10.14 -7.55 -15.81
CA LYS A 15 -10.49 -8.86 -16.38
C LYS A 15 -9.78 -9.09 -17.73
N ALA A 16 -9.83 -8.10 -18.64
CA ALA A 16 -9.15 -8.21 -19.93
C ALA A 16 -7.62 -8.30 -19.83
N ALA A 17 -6.99 -7.60 -18.89
CA ALA A 17 -5.54 -7.66 -18.69
C ALA A 17 -5.11 -9.01 -18.08
N LEU A 18 -5.86 -9.49 -17.08
CA LEU A 18 -5.59 -10.78 -16.43
C LEU A 18 -5.80 -11.95 -17.40
N GLU A 19 -6.82 -11.89 -18.25
CA GLU A 19 -7.05 -12.88 -19.30
C GLU A 19 -5.85 -12.96 -20.28
N LYS A 20 -5.33 -11.81 -20.72
CA LYS A 20 -4.11 -11.78 -21.54
C LYS A 20 -2.89 -12.35 -20.78
N GLY A 21 -2.77 -12.03 -19.49
CA GLY A 21 -1.71 -12.54 -18.62
C GLY A 21 -1.73 -14.06 -18.48
N ALA A 22 -2.91 -14.64 -18.25
CA ALA A 22 -3.12 -16.09 -18.15
C ALA A 22 -2.73 -16.83 -19.45
N HIS A 23 -2.90 -16.17 -20.59
CA HIS A 23 -2.45 -16.69 -21.90
C HIS A 23 -0.98 -16.43 -22.21
N GLY A 24 -0.23 -15.76 -21.35
CA GLY A 24 1.16 -15.37 -21.59
C GLY A 24 1.32 -14.34 -22.71
N LYS A 25 0.29 -13.55 -22.98
CA LYS A 25 0.24 -12.55 -24.07
C LYS A 25 0.40 -11.12 -23.56
N LEU A 26 0.65 -10.93 -22.27
CA LEU A 26 0.77 -9.61 -21.66
C LEU A 26 2.24 -9.17 -21.68
N ALA A 27 2.56 -8.10 -22.42
CA ALA A 27 3.93 -7.61 -22.49
C ALA A 27 4.39 -7.07 -21.11
N PRO A 28 5.70 -7.04 -20.80
CA PRO A 28 6.20 -6.59 -19.49
C PRO A 28 5.70 -5.19 -19.07
N ALA A 29 5.67 -4.23 -20.01
CA ALA A 29 5.16 -2.89 -19.74
C ALA A 29 3.64 -2.88 -19.47
N GLU A 30 2.87 -3.68 -20.21
CA GLU A 30 1.44 -3.86 -19.97
C GLU A 30 1.17 -4.54 -18.62
N SER A 31 2.01 -5.50 -18.24
CA SER A 31 1.94 -6.16 -16.93
C SER A 31 2.18 -5.18 -15.78
N LYS A 32 3.21 -4.33 -15.88
CA LYS A 32 3.47 -3.30 -14.85
C LYS A 32 2.32 -2.31 -14.76
N LYS A 33 1.75 -1.92 -15.91
CA LYS A 33 0.58 -1.03 -15.96
C LYS A 33 -0.65 -1.67 -15.31
N ALA A 34 -1.00 -2.89 -15.70
CA ALA A 34 -2.13 -3.63 -15.14
C ALA A 34 -1.99 -3.83 -13.63
N ALA A 35 -0.79 -4.16 -13.16
CA ALA A 35 -0.49 -4.26 -11.73
C ALA A 35 -0.70 -2.92 -11.01
N THR A 36 -0.22 -1.81 -11.59
CA THR A 36 -0.41 -0.47 -11.02
C THR A 36 -1.88 -0.11 -10.92
N GLU A 37 -2.64 -0.33 -12.00
CA GLU A 37 -4.08 -0.02 -12.05
C GLU A 37 -4.89 -0.91 -11.10
N LEU A 38 -4.56 -2.21 -10.98
CA LEU A 38 -5.21 -3.11 -10.02
C LEU A 38 -4.97 -2.67 -8.57
N VAL A 39 -3.74 -2.29 -8.22
CA VAL A 39 -3.45 -1.79 -6.86
C VAL A 39 -4.12 -0.45 -6.61
N ALA A 40 -4.14 0.46 -7.59
CA ALA A 40 -4.84 1.74 -7.47
C ALA A 40 -6.36 1.55 -7.32
N HIS A 41 -6.94 0.54 -7.96
CA HIS A 41 -8.35 0.17 -7.83
C HIS A 41 -8.68 -0.31 -6.41
N MET A 42 -7.95 -1.29 -5.89
CA MET A 42 -8.12 -1.75 -4.49
C MET A 42 -7.95 -0.60 -3.48
N VAL A 43 -7.03 0.34 -3.74
CA VAL A 43 -6.80 1.52 -2.88
C VAL A 43 -8.05 2.42 -2.83
N ILE A 44 -8.68 2.71 -3.96
CA ILE A 44 -9.86 3.60 -3.96
C ILE A 44 -11.09 2.92 -3.35
N GLU A 45 -11.19 1.60 -3.44
CA GLU A 45 -12.21 0.83 -2.74
C GLU A 45 -12.00 0.92 -1.22
N GLU A 46 -10.80 0.54 -0.76
CA GLU A 46 -10.46 0.48 0.67
C GLU A 46 -10.51 1.82 1.37
N HIS A 47 -10.12 2.90 0.69
CA HIS A 47 -9.99 4.22 1.30
C HIS A 47 -11.15 5.18 1.02
N VAL A 48 -12.02 4.88 0.05
CA VAL A 48 -13.11 5.79 -0.32
C VAL A 48 -14.46 5.09 -0.41
N PHE A 49 -14.55 3.95 -1.10
CA PHE A 49 -15.81 3.26 -1.31
C PHE A 49 -16.26 2.47 -0.08
N TYR A 50 -15.48 1.48 0.36
CA TYR A 50 -15.79 0.63 1.52
C TYR A 50 -16.05 1.39 2.81
N PRO A 51 -15.29 2.44 3.19
CA PRO A 51 -15.60 3.20 4.40
C PRO A 51 -17.00 3.80 4.37
N ARG A 52 -17.55 4.11 3.19
CA ARG A 52 -18.89 4.65 3.04
C ARG A 52 -19.97 3.57 3.04
N VAL A 53 -19.70 2.42 2.43
CA VAL A 53 -20.71 1.38 2.25
C VAL A 53 -20.69 0.30 3.33
N ARG A 54 -19.66 0.25 4.18
CA ARG A 54 -19.47 -0.82 5.18
C ARG A 54 -20.69 -1.07 6.06
N GLU A 55 -21.37 -0.03 6.55
CA GLU A 55 -22.55 -0.21 7.41
C GLU A 55 -23.73 -0.89 6.70
N LEU A 56 -23.76 -0.87 5.36
CA LEU A 56 -24.80 -1.49 4.53
C LEU A 56 -24.47 -2.94 4.15
N VAL A 57 -23.19 -3.26 4.05
CA VAL A 57 -22.67 -4.49 3.43
C VAL A 57 -21.42 -4.99 4.17
N GLU A 58 -21.47 -5.04 5.50
CA GLU A 58 -20.29 -5.26 6.36
C GLU A 58 -19.54 -6.56 6.04
N GLU A 59 -20.28 -7.66 5.87
CA GLU A 59 -19.74 -8.99 5.54
C GLU A 59 -18.98 -8.97 4.21
N LEU A 60 -19.63 -8.49 3.13
CA LEU A 60 -19.03 -8.39 1.79
C LEU A 60 -17.79 -7.48 1.80
N VAL A 61 -17.80 -6.39 2.57
CA VAL A 61 -16.61 -5.54 2.73
C VAL A 61 -15.49 -6.27 3.47
N GLY A 62 -15.82 -7.10 4.47
CA GLY A 62 -14.86 -7.94 5.17
C GLY A 62 -14.18 -8.95 4.24
N GLU A 63 -14.97 -9.67 3.46
CA GLU A 63 -14.49 -10.65 2.47
C GLU A 63 -13.61 -9.98 1.42
N SER A 64 -14.09 -8.89 0.81
CA SER A 64 -13.35 -8.11 -0.19
C SER A 64 -11.97 -7.66 0.29
N LEU A 65 -11.83 -7.29 1.58
CA LEU A 65 -10.55 -6.89 2.15
C LEU A 65 -9.55 -8.05 2.25
N GLU A 66 -10.02 -9.24 2.62
CA GLU A 66 -9.18 -10.45 2.66
C GLU A 66 -8.79 -10.90 1.25
N GLU A 67 -9.74 -10.86 0.31
CA GLU A 67 -9.46 -11.12 -1.11
C GLU A 67 -8.43 -10.16 -1.68
N HIS A 68 -8.53 -8.86 -1.38
CA HIS A 68 -7.54 -7.86 -1.78
C HIS A 68 -6.15 -8.15 -1.19
N ALA A 69 -6.07 -8.62 0.05
CA ALA A 69 -4.80 -9.00 0.66
C ALA A 69 -4.14 -10.17 -0.09
N VAL A 70 -4.92 -11.21 -0.41
CA VAL A 70 -4.46 -12.35 -1.20
C VAL A 70 -4.11 -11.94 -2.64
N ALA A 71 -4.89 -11.06 -3.25
CA ALA A 71 -4.65 -10.55 -4.61
C ALA A 71 -3.33 -9.79 -4.70
N ARG A 72 -3.00 -8.96 -3.71
CA ARG A 72 -1.69 -8.27 -3.64
C ARG A 72 -0.54 -9.26 -3.53
N PHE A 73 -0.70 -10.32 -2.74
CA PHE A 73 0.30 -11.37 -2.62
C PHE A 73 0.52 -12.09 -3.96
N GLU A 74 -0.56 -12.51 -4.62
CA GLU A 74 -0.45 -13.21 -5.91
C GLU A 74 0.09 -12.28 -7.01
N LEU A 75 -0.30 -11.01 -7.02
CA LEU A 75 0.25 -10.03 -7.95
C LEU A 75 1.76 -9.86 -7.79
N ALA A 76 2.27 -9.82 -6.55
CA ALA A 76 3.71 -9.79 -6.31
C ALA A 76 4.42 -11.05 -6.85
N ARG A 77 3.76 -12.22 -6.78
CA ARG A 77 4.25 -13.44 -7.42
C ARG A 77 4.23 -13.31 -8.94
N CYS A 78 3.17 -12.80 -9.56
CA CYS A 78 3.12 -12.58 -11.02
C CYS A 78 4.32 -11.74 -11.50
N LEU A 79 4.63 -10.65 -10.80
CA LEU A 79 5.70 -9.72 -11.15
C LEU A 79 7.12 -10.26 -10.96
N THR A 80 7.28 -11.33 -10.19
CA THR A 80 8.57 -11.97 -9.88
C THR A 80 8.70 -13.36 -10.50
N ALA A 81 7.80 -13.71 -11.42
CA ALA A 81 7.89 -14.96 -12.18
C ALA A 81 9.16 -14.99 -13.04
N ARG A 82 9.80 -16.16 -13.13
CA ARG A 82 11.08 -16.35 -13.84
C ARG A 82 10.95 -17.13 -15.14
N THR A 83 9.80 -17.74 -15.38
CA THR A 83 9.51 -18.52 -16.58
C THR A 83 8.11 -18.20 -17.07
N ASP A 84 7.86 -18.39 -18.37
CA ASP A 84 6.56 -18.12 -18.97
C ASP A 84 5.46 -19.01 -18.37
N ASP A 85 5.76 -20.28 -18.06
CA ASP A 85 4.81 -21.18 -17.41
C ASP A 85 4.46 -20.74 -15.98
N GLN A 86 5.45 -20.23 -15.22
CA GLN A 86 5.18 -19.63 -13.92
C GLN A 86 4.31 -18.38 -14.04
N THR A 87 4.59 -17.53 -15.03
CA THR A 87 3.80 -16.32 -15.29
C THR A 87 2.36 -16.70 -15.59
N LYS A 88 2.12 -17.59 -16.56
CA LYS A 88 0.77 -18.04 -16.95
C LYS A 88 0.00 -18.61 -15.76
N ALA A 89 0.61 -19.55 -15.02
CA ALA A 89 -0.04 -20.19 -13.89
C ALA A 89 -0.42 -19.19 -12.78
N ARG A 90 0.48 -18.25 -12.45
CA ARG A 90 0.22 -17.22 -11.44
C ARG A 90 -0.85 -16.23 -11.89
N PHE A 91 -0.84 -15.82 -13.16
CA PHE A 91 -1.88 -14.97 -13.70
C PHE A 91 -3.25 -15.68 -13.76
N THR A 92 -3.30 -16.99 -14.00
CA THR A 92 -4.55 -17.77 -13.91
C THR A 92 -5.11 -17.72 -12.49
N VAL A 93 -4.28 -17.96 -11.46
CA VAL A 93 -4.73 -17.90 -10.06
C VAL A 93 -5.18 -16.49 -9.69
N LEU A 94 -4.42 -15.45 -10.07
CA LEU A 94 -4.83 -14.06 -9.81
C LEU A 94 -6.14 -13.70 -10.52
N LYS A 95 -6.32 -14.18 -11.75
CA LYS A 95 -7.55 -14.00 -12.53
C LYS A 95 -8.74 -14.59 -11.79
N GLU A 96 -8.67 -15.85 -11.38
CA GLU A 96 -9.77 -16.54 -10.70
C GLU A 96 -10.19 -15.82 -9.42
N LEU A 97 -9.22 -15.40 -8.60
CA LEU A 97 -9.46 -14.63 -7.39
C LEU A 97 -10.17 -13.29 -7.69
N ILE A 98 -9.64 -12.51 -8.63
CA ILE A 98 -10.20 -11.19 -8.97
C ILE A 98 -11.55 -11.31 -9.68
N GLU A 99 -11.78 -12.34 -10.49
CA GLU A 99 -13.08 -12.57 -11.12
C GLU A 99 -14.16 -12.92 -10.11
N HIS A 100 -13.81 -13.71 -9.09
CA HIS A 100 -14.71 -14.01 -7.97
C HIS A 100 -15.08 -12.74 -7.20
N HIS A 101 -14.06 -12.00 -6.74
CA HIS A 101 -14.22 -10.71 -6.07
C HIS A 101 -15.15 -9.75 -6.83
N ILE A 102 -14.86 -9.53 -8.12
CA ILE A 102 -15.68 -8.66 -8.98
C ILE A 102 -17.12 -9.16 -9.07
N ASP A 103 -17.33 -10.46 -9.14
CA ASP A 103 -18.66 -11.03 -9.27
C ASP A 103 -19.49 -10.82 -7.99
N GLU A 104 -18.89 -10.93 -6.81
CA GLU A 104 -19.54 -10.60 -5.53
C GLU A 104 -19.88 -9.11 -5.44
N GLU A 105 -18.93 -8.24 -5.78
CA GLU A 105 -19.19 -6.81 -5.80
C GLU A 105 -20.32 -6.44 -6.77
N GLU A 106 -20.25 -6.91 -8.01
CA GLU A 106 -21.19 -6.50 -9.05
C GLU A 106 -22.59 -7.09 -8.89
N LYS A 107 -22.71 -8.31 -8.34
CA LYS A 107 -24.00 -9.02 -8.21
C LYS A 107 -24.62 -8.85 -6.83
N GLU A 108 -23.84 -8.59 -5.80
CA GLU A 108 -24.36 -8.53 -4.42
C GLU A 108 -24.15 -7.17 -3.77
N MET A 109 -22.93 -6.64 -3.80
CA MET A 109 -22.62 -5.38 -3.11
C MET A 109 -23.27 -4.17 -3.80
N PHE A 110 -23.01 -3.99 -5.10
CA PHE A 110 -23.45 -2.81 -5.85
C PHE A 110 -24.98 -2.66 -5.90
N PRO A 111 -25.79 -3.73 -6.10
CA PRO A 111 -27.25 -3.59 -6.04
C PRO A 111 -27.74 -3.11 -4.67
N LYS A 112 -27.17 -3.61 -3.56
CA LYS A 112 -27.51 -3.15 -2.20
C LYS A 112 -27.13 -1.69 -1.99
N VAL A 113 -25.97 -1.28 -2.51
CA VAL A 113 -25.51 0.11 -2.45
C VAL A 113 -26.39 1.05 -3.29
N GLU A 114 -26.79 0.66 -4.50
CA GLU A 114 -27.66 1.47 -5.37
C GLU A 114 -29.08 1.63 -4.81
N ALA A 115 -29.54 0.68 -4.00
CA ALA A 115 -30.83 0.77 -3.32
C ALA A 115 -30.85 1.84 -2.21
N GLU A 116 -29.72 2.05 -1.52
CA GLU A 116 -29.65 2.87 -0.30
C GLU A 116 -28.92 4.21 -0.49
N ILE A 117 -28.03 4.32 -1.49
CA ILE A 117 -27.22 5.51 -1.73
C ILE A 117 -27.67 6.23 -3.00
N SER A 118 -28.01 7.52 -2.87
CA SER A 118 -28.47 8.32 -4.00
C SER A 118 -27.42 8.46 -5.11
N ASN A 119 -27.89 8.67 -6.35
CA ASN A 119 -26.99 8.84 -7.49
C ASN A 119 -26.08 10.07 -7.35
N GLU A 120 -26.58 11.15 -6.74
CA GLU A 120 -25.81 12.36 -6.46
C GLU A 120 -24.67 12.07 -5.49
N GLU A 121 -24.95 11.28 -4.44
CA GLU A 121 -23.91 10.85 -3.52
C GLU A 121 -22.89 9.94 -4.22
N LEU A 122 -23.32 8.91 -4.95
CA LEU A 122 -22.43 8.04 -5.73
C LEU A 122 -21.59 8.82 -6.75
N THR A 123 -22.12 9.93 -7.28
CA THR A 123 -21.36 10.83 -8.17
C THR A 123 -20.24 11.53 -7.41
N ARG A 124 -20.52 12.10 -6.23
CA ARG A 124 -19.49 12.69 -5.36
C ARG A 124 -18.43 11.68 -4.92
N LEU A 125 -18.81 10.44 -4.62
CA LEU A 125 -17.85 9.37 -4.35
C LEU A 125 -16.98 9.09 -5.58
N GLY A 126 -17.59 8.95 -6.75
CA GLY A 126 -16.88 8.67 -8.01
C GLY A 126 -15.84 9.73 -8.36
N GLU A 127 -16.11 11.01 -8.09
CA GLU A 127 -15.16 12.11 -8.29
C GLU A 127 -13.95 12.00 -7.35
N ARG A 128 -14.18 11.75 -6.05
CA ARG A 128 -13.09 11.55 -5.08
C ARG A 128 -12.24 10.32 -5.44
N MET A 129 -12.90 9.23 -5.80
CA MET A 129 -12.26 7.99 -6.22
C MET A 129 -11.42 8.20 -7.48
N ARG A 130 -11.95 8.87 -8.51
CA ARG A 130 -11.19 9.19 -9.73
C ARG A 130 -9.91 9.94 -9.41
N LYS A 131 -10.01 11.01 -8.61
CA LYS A 131 -8.83 11.81 -8.22
C LYS A 131 -7.79 10.95 -7.51
N MET A 132 -8.21 10.15 -6.53
CA MET A 132 -7.29 9.29 -5.77
C MET A 132 -6.69 8.18 -6.65
N PHE A 133 -7.45 7.62 -7.57
CA PHE A 133 -6.97 6.63 -8.52
C PHE A 133 -5.88 7.20 -9.43
N ASP A 134 -6.11 8.38 -9.99
CA ASP A 134 -5.15 9.05 -10.87
C ASP A 134 -3.86 9.38 -10.09
N ASP A 135 -3.99 9.93 -8.87
CA ASP A 135 -2.87 10.19 -7.95
C ASP A 135 -2.09 8.89 -7.61
N ALA A 136 -2.79 7.77 -7.42
CA ALA A 136 -2.18 6.46 -7.12
C ALA A 136 -1.44 5.87 -8.33
N VAL A 137 -2.02 5.96 -9.52
CA VAL A 137 -1.41 5.52 -10.77
C VAL A 137 -0.16 6.34 -11.09
N GLU A 138 -0.20 7.66 -10.91
CA GLU A 138 0.95 8.55 -11.15
C GLU A 138 2.15 8.24 -10.24
N ARG A 139 1.89 7.92 -8.96
CA ARG A 139 2.94 7.50 -8.02
C ARG A 139 3.60 6.16 -8.41
N GLY A 140 2.89 5.35 -9.20
CA GLY A 140 3.38 4.09 -9.72
C GLY A 140 3.42 2.95 -8.69
N LEU A 141 3.51 1.73 -9.22
CA LEU A 141 3.47 0.48 -8.44
C LEU A 141 4.46 0.43 -7.27
N ASP A 142 5.67 0.94 -7.47
CA ASP A 142 6.73 0.87 -6.47
C ASP A 142 6.35 1.66 -5.21
N ALA A 143 5.71 2.82 -5.34
CA ALA A 143 5.22 3.59 -4.19
C ALA A 143 4.02 2.92 -3.50
N LEU A 144 3.18 2.22 -4.27
CA LEU A 144 2.00 1.51 -3.76
C LEU A 144 2.37 0.24 -2.99
N VAL A 145 3.37 -0.52 -3.46
CA VAL A 145 3.83 -1.78 -2.84
C VAL A 145 4.88 -1.54 -1.73
N THR A 146 5.72 -0.51 -1.85
CA THR A 146 6.76 -0.22 -0.84
C THR A 146 6.15 0.21 0.51
N ARG A 147 4.95 0.81 0.53
CA ARG A 147 4.28 1.15 1.78
C ARG A 147 3.72 -0.09 2.51
N ALA A 148 3.13 -1.02 1.76
CA ALA A 148 2.64 -2.30 2.29
C ALA A 148 3.78 -3.16 2.88
N THR A 149 4.96 -3.14 2.25
CA THR A 149 6.14 -3.89 2.74
C THR A 149 6.93 -3.15 3.83
N HIS A 150 6.90 -1.82 3.86
CA HIS A 150 7.52 -1.04 4.93
C HIS A 150 6.80 -1.23 6.28
N ASP A 151 5.47 -1.39 6.28
CA ASP A 151 4.70 -1.68 7.49
C ASP A 151 4.96 -3.10 8.03
N LEU A 152 5.27 -4.08 7.17
CA LEU A 152 5.74 -5.42 7.58
C LEU A 152 7.16 -5.41 8.15
N ARG A 153 7.96 -4.38 7.90
CA ARG A 153 9.33 -4.23 8.42
C ARG A 153 9.41 -3.42 9.71
N ARG A 154 8.30 -2.85 10.20
CA ARG A 154 8.30 -2.14 11.50
C ARG A 154 8.23 -3.17 12.62
N PRO A 155 9.29 -3.35 13.44
CA PRO A 155 9.15 -4.12 14.67
C PRO A 155 8.10 -3.44 15.54
N ASN A 156 7.10 -4.23 15.94
CA ASN A 156 6.02 -3.85 16.82
C ASN A 156 6.63 -3.34 18.14
N GLY A 157 6.68 -2.02 18.38
CA GLY A 157 7.17 -1.52 19.67
C GLY A 157 7.74 -0.09 19.79
N SER A 158 7.91 0.71 18.74
CA SER A 158 8.35 2.11 18.95
C SER A 158 7.16 3.05 19.12
N LYS A 159 6.73 3.23 20.37
CA LYS A 159 5.88 4.36 20.79
C LYS A 159 6.49 5.65 20.26
N ARG A 160 5.79 6.31 19.34
CA ARG A 160 6.17 7.64 18.85
C ARG A 160 6.00 8.60 20.02
N ALA A 161 7.11 9.00 20.63
CA ALA A 161 7.13 10.04 21.66
C ALA A 161 6.60 11.34 21.05
N SER A 162 5.42 11.76 21.51
CA SER A 162 4.85 13.07 21.19
C SER A 162 5.69 14.13 21.89
N LYS A 163 6.60 14.78 21.15
CA LYS A 163 7.14 16.08 21.56
C LYS A 163 6.16 17.15 21.09
N ASN A 164 5.21 17.45 21.97
CA ASN A 164 4.43 18.67 21.94
C ASN A 164 5.40 19.84 22.23
N GLY A 165 5.66 20.67 21.24
CA GLY A 165 6.43 21.91 21.38
C GLY A 165 5.53 23.10 21.08
N SER A 166 4.85 23.60 22.11
CA SER A 166 4.12 24.87 22.07
C SER A 166 4.89 25.94 22.86
N ASN A 167 5.21 27.03 22.15
CA ASN A 167 5.57 28.41 22.53
C ASN A 167 5.68 28.82 24.01
N GLY A 168 6.63 29.74 24.27
CA GLY A 168 6.41 30.82 25.26
C GLY A 168 7.69 31.39 25.88
N ALA A 169 7.97 32.65 25.60
CA ALA A 169 9.05 33.48 26.15
C ALA A 169 8.84 33.84 27.64
N GLY A 170 9.91 34.26 28.34
CA GLY A 170 9.81 34.93 29.64
C GLY A 170 11.13 35.00 30.42
N GLU A 171 11.51 36.21 30.83
CA GLU A 171 12.82 36.63 31.32
C GLU A 171 13.16 36.28 32.79
N ASN A 172 14.48 36.35 33.09
CA ASN A 172 15.13 37.14 34.16
C ASN A 172 15.71 36.47 35.43
N GLY A 173 17.02 36.78 35.66
CA GLY A 173 17.73 36.87 36.96
C GLY A 173 18.21 35.58 37.63
N SER A 174 19.36 35.47 38.33
CA SER A 174 20.53 36.32 38.55
C SER A 174 21.61 35.52 39.33
N ARG A 175 22.90 35.84 39.08
CA ARG A 175 24.09 35.86 39.99
C ARG A 175 24.62 34.61 40.75
N GLY A 176 25.96 34.44 40.65
CA GLY A 176 26.88 33.87 41.65
C GLY A 176 27.94 32.92 41.05
N ALA A 177 29.14 33.38 40.60
CA ALA A 177 30.46 33.37 41.31
C ALA A 177 30.86 31.98 41.88
N ARG A 178 32.06 31.39 41.73
CA ARG A 178 33.44 31.79 41.35
C ARG A 178 34.29 30.50 41.20
N GLU A 179 35.41 30.59 40.45
CA GLU A 179 36.76 29.96 40.56
C GLU A 179 36.97 28.62 41.33
N ASN A 180 37.92 27.72 41.07
CA ASN A 180 39.14 27.62 40.25
C ASN A 180 39.57 26.13 40.29
N GLY A 181 40.36 25.63 39.34
CA GLY A 181 40.97 24.29 39.49
C GLY A 181 41.63 23.70 38.24
N LYS A 182 42.80 24.22 37.90
CA LYS A 182 43.68 23.79 36.80
C LYS A 182 44.54 22.60 37.22
N THR A 183 44.66 21.57 36.38
CA THR A 183 45.81 20.66 36.11
C THR A 183 45.25 19.47 35.33
N GLY A 184 45.85 18.88 34.29
CA GLY A 184 47.18 18.96 33.71
C GLY A 184 47.53 17.57 33.18
N SER A 185 48.06 17.50 31.95
CA SER A 185 48.70 16.34 31.30
C SER A 185 47.78 15.25 30.72
N LYS A 186 47.59 15.18 29.40
CA LYS A 186 48.48 14.53 28.40
C LYS A 186 48.92 13.13 28.83
N ASN A 187 48.43 12.10 28.13
CA ASN A 187 49.34 11.22 27.41
C ASN A 187 48.67 10.58 26.18
N ALA A 188 49.41 10.63 25.08
CA ALA A 188 49.11 9.92 23.85
C ALA A 188 49.61 8.47 23.94
N ASN A 189 49.07 7.58 23.12
CA ASN A 189 49.75 7.02 21.94
C ASN A 189 49.38 5.54 21.65
N ARG A 190 49.37 5.24 20.35
CA ARG A 190 49.67 3.96 19.67
C ARG A 190 48.62 2.85 19.51
N THR A 191 48.03 2.87 18.32
CA THR A 191 48.12 1.85 17.23
C THR A 191 48.74 0.47 17.52
N THR A 192 48.07 -0.60 17.06
CA THR A 192 48.56 -1.70 16.17
C THR A 192 47.34 -2.56 15.77
N LYS A 193 46.91 -2.59 14.51
CA LYS A 193 47.22 -3.57 13.42
C LYS A 193 46.85 -5.05 13.70
N ALA A 194 45.86 -5.51 12.93
CA ALA A 194 45.72 -6.80 12.21
C ALA A 194 45.90 -8.15 12.93
N HIS A 195 44.91 -9.04 12.79
CA HIS A 195 45.09 -10.32 12.07
C HIS A 195 43.76 -11.02 11.76
N ALA A 196 43.68 -11.57 10.55
CA ALA A 196 42.66 -12.51 10.07
C ALA A 196 42.82 -13.89 10.71
N LEU A 197 41.77 -14.74 10.68
CA LEU A 197 41.77 -16.08 10.07
C LEU A 197 40.46 -16.87 10.33
N ARG A 198 39.92 -17.44 9.22
CA ARG A 198 39.36 -18.80 8.97
C ARG A 198 38.46 -19.48 10.04
N ARG A 199 37.24 -19.90 9.70
CA ARG A 199 36.77 -21.10 8.93
C ARG A 199 36.73 -22.41 9.74
N ALA A 200 35.72 -23.23 9.40
CA ALA A 200 35.39 -24.62 9.80
C ALA A 200 34.44 -24.70 11.02
N ALA A 201 33.38 -25.51 11.02
CA ALA A 201 33.04 -26.68 10.19
C ALA A 201 31.54 -26.70 9.87
#